data_AF-A0AAE3GRL9-F1
#
_entry.id   AF-A0AAE3GRL9-F1
#
_cell.length_a   1.000
_cell.length_b   1.000
_cell.length_c   1.000
_cell.angle_alpha   90.00
_cell.angle_beta   90.00
_cell.angle_gamma   90.00
#
_symmetry.space_group_name_H-M   'P 1'
#
loop_
_entity.id
_entity.type
_entity.pdbx_description
1 polymer ?
#
loop_
_entity_poly.entity_id
_entity_poly.type
_entity_poly.pdbx_seq_one_letter_code
_entity_poly.pdbx_strand_id
1 'polypeptide(L)'
;MKKKILIFFLFNIGLLTFLFLANTEIPSRKPLISQSQPPNTKISGIPSKETIAETVRNDAINRWRFPQSGRVARIEATNLRTMGNIRWISATIPTWKITLESTNLRLVYITNDTGAVMVLAKRDNLQLPKKLPAAVITGVQKEAVLYWHPQFETTVSPILPPQVLLEKAEPVTWKNTCLDLPNSGEVCTPKTINGWRIKVVGITPPPCIACLPGNLQQIAPPTLNFRVDETGKEVRADIPESVASEGFKVAQSWGLATKSGRIIGASPTRWGAGCDNFQGLPIACDPVPVNGWLVKIEDRGKRWHIQVDDSGNNGELMARENIALDNSFDKKLADEVRNLAAQHLEMGWEQILFTQVEAQSFGACLGLPTPVEKCAPDPGQGYRVTVEGKVGQRQVYRVSPNSGIRIEANNGLPPRIDKLPNPIAEKLFLDAKSRLQVALSDLRITSAEITSECFRTATDPPNAPCQVLVSGSWRIVVTNFKRQLVYRVNSRGDIESVSPE
;
A
#
# COMPACT_ATOMS: atom_id res chain seq x y z
N MET A 1 -12.27 -24.02 -46.22
CA MET A 1 -10.99 -24.28 -46.92
C MET A 1 -9.85 -23.69 -46.10
N LYS A 2 -8.84 -24.51 -45.80
CA LYS A 2 -7.69 -24.23 -44.94
C LYS A 2 -6.61 -23.48 -45.73
N LYS A 3 -5.87 -22.56 -45.11
CA LYS A 3 -4.45 -22.33 -45.42
C LYS A 3 -3.70 -21.87 -44.16
N LYS A 4 -2.86 -22.77 -43.65
CA LYS A 4 -1.82 -22.55 -42.65
C LYS A 4 -0.58 -22.01 -43.37
N ILE A 5 0.16 -21.11 -42.73
CA ILE A 5 1.56 -20.85 -43.06
C ILE A 5 2.39 -21.16 -41.81
N LEU A 6 3.36 -22.05 -42.02
CA LEU A 6 4.31 -22.62 -41.07
C LEU A 6 5.69 -22.06 -41.48
N ILE A 7 6.44 -21.48 -40.56
CA ILE A 7 7.85 -21.10 -40.80
C ILE A 7 8.72 -21.86 -39.80
N PHE A 8 9.58 -22.72 -40.37
CA PHE A 8 10.69 -23.43 -39.75
C PHE A 8 11.92 -22.51 -39.67
N PHE A 9 12.70 -22.60 -38.60
CA PHE A 9 14.13 -22.27 -38.65
C PHE A 9 14.95 -23.37 -37.98
N LEU A 10 15.97 -23.82 -38.71
CA LEU A 10 16.83 -24.96 -38.45
C LEU A 10 18.03 -24.59 -37.58
N PHE A 11 18.50 -25.62 -36.88
CA PHE A 11 19.77 -25.79 -36.18
C PHE A 11 21.00 -25.30 -36.95
N ASN A 12 22.02 -24.83 -36.21
CA ASN A 12 23.41 -25.00 -36.61
C ASN A 12 24.29 -25.34 -35.40
N ILE A 13 25.01 -26.45 -35.53
CA ILE A 13 25.98 -27.02 -34.58
C ILE A 13 27.37 -26.69 -35.14
N GLY A 14 28.29 -26.23 -34.29
CA GLY A 14 29.69 -26.01 -34.63
C GLY A 14 30.61 -26.42 -33.49
N LEU A 15 31.59 -27.26 -33.81
CA LEU A 15 32.37 -28.14 -32.95
C LEU A 15 33.73 -27.51 -32.54
N LEU A 16 34.23 -27.95 -31.38
CA LEU A 16 35.61 -28.07 -30.85
C LEU A 16 36.81 -27.41 -31.57
N THR A 17 37.68 -26.78 -30.75
CA THR A 17 39.14 -26.94 -30.87
C THR A 17 39.84 -26.90 -29.50
N PHE A 18 40.67 -27.91 -29.24
CA PHE A 18 41.59 -28.07 -28.11
C PHE A 18 42.91 -27.31 -28.37
N LEU A 19 43.55 -26.79 -27.32
CA LEU A 19 45.00 -26.51 -27.28
C LEU A 19 45.57 -26.79 -25.87
N PHE A 20 46.46 -27.79 -25.82
CA PHE A 20 47.55 -28.04 -24.85
C PHE A 20 48.55 -26.85 -24.88
N LEU A 21 49.48 -26.54 -23.96
CA LEU A 21 50.26 -27.20 -22.90
C LEU A 21 51.01 -26.05 -22.16
N ALA A 22 51.32 -26.19 -20.87
CA ALA A 22 52.66 -25.90 -20.33
C ALA A 22 52.75 -26.24 -18.83
N ASN A 23 53.63 -27.19 -18.55
CA ASN A 23 54.15 -27.57 -17.23
C ASN A 23 55.03 -26.46 -16.64
N THR A 24 54.99 -26.31 -15.32
CA THR A 24 56.20 -26.02 -14.52
C THR A 24 56.14 -26.81 -13.22
N GLU A 25 57.25 -27.45 -12.90
CA GLU A 25 57.44 -28.49 -11.89
C GLU A 25 58.42 -27.97 -10.81
N ILE A 26 58.26 -28.45 -9.56
CA ILE A 26 59.28 -28.61 -8.48
C ILE A 26 59.63 -27.35 -7.62
N PRO A 27 59.97 -27.44 -6.30
CA PRO A 27 60.20 -28.62 -5.44
C PRO A 27 59.42 -28.74 -4.11
N SER A 28 59.34 -30.01 -3.71
CA SER A 28 59.11 -30.55 -2.37
C SER A 28 60.09 -30.04 -1.29
N ARG A 29 59.56 -29.61 -0.14
CA ARG A 29 60.26 -29.58 1.15
C ARG A 29 59.42 -30.29 2.22
N LYS A 30 60.11 -31.16 2.98
CA LYS A 30 59.61 -31.96 4.11
C LYS A 30 59.06 -31.08 5.27
N PRO A 31 58.15 -31.62 6.10
CA PRO A 31 57.42 -30.85 7.10
C PRO A 31 58.30 -30.54 8.32
N LEU A 32 58.28 -29.28 8.75
CA LEU A 32 58.74 -28.90 10.09
C LEU A 32 57.57 -29.09 11.07
N ILE A 33 57.84 -29.88 12.10
CA ILE A 33 57.04 -30.04 13.31
C ILE A 33 56.88 -28.65 13.94
N SER A 34 55.65 -28.12 13.95
CA SER A 34 55.31 -26.89 14.68
C SER A 34 54.51 -27.25 15.92
N GLN A 35 54.99 -26.71 17.03
CA GLN A 35 54.59 -27.00 18.39
C GLN A 35 53.13 -26.60 18.65
N SER A 36 52.49 -27.40 19.50
CA SER A 36 51.15 -27.19 20.03
C SER A 36 50.96 -25.78 20.60
N GLN A 37 50.09 -24.99 19.96
CA GLN A 37 49.47 -23.84 20.61
C GLN A 37 48.52 -24.34 21.71
N PRO A 38 48.48 -23.68 22.89
CA PRO A 38 47.52 -24.01 23.93
C PRO A 38 46.08 -23.75 23.43
N PRO A 39 45.09 -24.54 23.88
CA PRO A 39 43.71 -24.39 23.44
C PRO A 39 43.19 -23.01 23.86
N ASN A 40 42.91 -22.18 22.85
CA ASN A 40 42.30 -20.87 23.04
C ASN A 40 40.82 -21.08 23.39
N THR A 41 40.53 -21.34 24.67
CA THR A 41 39.17 -21.53 25.24
C THR A 41 38.44 -20.19 25.41
N LYS A 42 38.27 -19.45 24.31
CA LYS A 42 37.32 -18.34 24.20
C LYS A 42 36.60 -18.37 22.85
N ILE A 43 35.94 -19.49 22.58
CA ILE A 43 34.83 -19.54 21.61
C ILE A 43 33.64 -20.12 22.36
N SER A 44 32.93 -19.29 23.10
CA SER A 44 31.64 -19.66 23.68
C SER A 44 30.79 -18.41 23.84
N GLY A 45 30.10 -18.05 22.76
CA GLY A 45 29.12 -16.97 22.74
C GLY A 45 27.79 -17.40 22.13
N ILE A 46 27.60 -18.69 21.84
CA ILE A 46 26.33 -19.21 21.32
C ILE A 46 25.43 -19.50 22.54
N PRO A 47 24.29 -18.83 22.70
CA PRO A 47 23.37 -19.10 23.80
C PRO A 47 22.88 -20.55 23.75
N SER A 48 22.57 -21.14 24.91
CA SER A 48 21.97 -22.48 24.93
C SER A 48 20.60 -22.47 24.24
N LYS A 49 20.17 -23.63 23.73
CA LYS A 49 18.86 -23.77 23.08
C LYS A 49 17.70 -23.39 24.01
N GLU A 50 17.86 -23.56 25.32
CA GLU A 50 16.90 -23.14 26.35
C GLU A 50 16.82 -21.61 26.44
N THR A 51 17.96 -20.92 26.44
CA THR A 51 18.01 -19.45 26.43
C THR A 51 17.36 -18.88 25.16
N ILE A 52 17.61 -19.50 24.01
CA ILE A 52 16.95 -19.13 22.74
C ILE A 52 15.43 -19.34 22.83
N ALA A 53 14.99 -20.49 23.35
CA ALA A 53 13.57 -20.79 23.48
C ALA A 53 12.84 -19.84 24.44
N GLU A 54 13.50 -19.41 25.51
CA GLU A 54 12.95 -18.41 26.43
C GLU A 54 12.89 -17.01 25.79
N THR A 55 13.87 -16.67 24.95
CA THR A 55 13.86 -15.42 24.17
C THR A 55 12.67 -15.40 23.20
N VAL A 56 12.44 -16.51 22.51
CA VAL A 56 11.28 -16.71 21.63
C VAL A 56 9.96 -16.65 22.42
N ARG A 57 9.90 -17.23 23.62
CA ARG A 57 8.72 -17.15 24.50
C ARG A 57 8.42 -15.71 24.92
N ASN A 58 9.44 -14.92 25.24
CA ASN A 58 9.28 -13.51 25.58
C ASN A 58 8.81 -12.68 24.38
N ASP A 59 9.33 -12.93 23.17
CA ASP A 59 8.78 -12.32 21.93
C ASP A 59 7.30 -12.69 21.74
N ALA A 60 6.95 -13.96 21.92
CA ALA A 60 5.58 -14.46 21.82
C ALA A 60 4.63 -13.74 22.78
N ILE A 61 5.04 -13.55 24.03
CA ILE A 61 4.28 -12.83 25.05
C ILE A 61 4.09 -11.37 24.62
N ASN A 62 5.18 -10.70 24.25
CA ASN A 62 5.20 -9.26 23.99
C ASN A 62 4.45 -8.87 22.71
N ARG A 63 4.59 -9.67 21.63
CA ARG A 63 4.06 -9.31 20.31
C ARG A 63 2.75 -10.02 19.96
N TRP A 64 2.55 -11.23 20.47
CA TRP A 64 1.48 -12.12 20.01
C TRP A 64 0.45 -12.45 21.09
N ARG A 65 0.52 -11.75 22.23
CA ARG A 65 -0.35 -11.95 23.40
C ARG A 65 -0.33 -13.41 23.89
N PHE A 66 0.81 -14.08 23.73
CA PHE A 66 0.97 -15.43 24.26
C PHE A 66 0.85 -15.40 25.78
N PRO A 67 0.07 -16.30 26.42
CA PRO A 67 -0.11 -16.28 27.87
C PRO A 67 1.22 -16.44 28.61
N GLN A 68 1.41 -15.70 29.69
CA GLN A 68 2.58 -15.81 30.58
C GLN A 68 2.75 -17.24 31.14
N SER A 69 1.64 -17.96 31.32
CA SER A 69 1.61 -19.36 31.76
C SER A 69 1.97 -20.37 30.66
N GLY A 70 2.10 -19.92 29.41
CA GLY A 70 2.51 -20.76 28.30
C GLY A 70 3.97 -21.18 28.42
N ARG A 71 4.28 -22.37 27.93
CA ARG A 71 5.60 -23.01 28.05
C ARG A 71 6.19 -23.38 26.70
N VAL A 72 7.50 -23.60 26.68
CA VAL A 72 8.17 -24.25 25.56
C VAL A 72 7.78 -25.74 25.55
N ALA A 73 6.97 -26.14 24.59
CA ALA A 73 6.51 -27.52 24.46
C ALA A 73 7.52 -28.40 23.70
N ARG A 74 8.23 -27.83 22.73
CA ARG A 74 9.19 -28.58 21.90
C ARG A 74 10.27 -27.67 21.32
N ILE A 75 11.50 -28.19 21.27
CA ILE A 75 12.64 -27.58 20.57
C ILE A 75 13.20 -28.63 19.62
N GLU A 76 13.24 -28.34 18.32
CA GLU A 76 13.70 -29.26 17.29
C GLU A 76 14.79 -28.60 16.46
N ALA A 77 15.90 -29.30 16.23
CA ALA A 77 16.84 -28.91 15.19
C ALA A 77 16.12 -29.05 13.83
N THR A 78 16.30 -28.06 12.97
CA THR A 78 15.59 -28.02 11.69
C THR A 78 16.52 -27.48 10.62
N ASN A 79 16.32 -27.96 9.40
CA ASN A 79 16.92 -27.41 8.20
C ASN A 79 15.80 -27.13 7.19
N LEU A 80 16.10 -26.36 6.13
CA LEU A 80 15.13 -26.04 5.09
C LEU A 80 14.37 -27.26 4.53
N ARG A 81 15.02 -28.44 4.43
CA ARG A 81 14.39 -29.65 3.88
C ARG A 81 13.30 -30.20 4.80
N THR A 82 13.46 -30.05 6.11
CA THR A 82 12.49 -30.50 7.13
C THR A 82 11.29 -29.56 7.32
N MET A 83 11.34 -28.35 6.75
CA MET A 83 10.31 -27.32 6.94
C MET A 83 9.13 -27.40 5.97
N GLY A 84 9.12 -28.34 5.02
CA GLY A 84 8.02 -28.46 4.06
C GLY A 84 7.82 -27.18 3.23
N ASN A 85 6.56 -26.76 3.01
CA ASN A 85 6.16 -25.69 2.08
C ASN A 85 6.57 -24.24 2.48
N ILE A 86 7.49 -24.03 3.42
CA ILE A 86 7.93 -22.70 3.87
C ILE A 86 9.07 -22.19 2.96
N ARG A 87 8.71 -21.68 1.77
CA ARG A 87 9.67 -21.33 0.69
C ARG A 87 10.40 -19.99 0.83
N TRP A 88 10.04 -19.14 1.80
CA TRP A 88 10.49 -17.73 1.88
C TRP A 88 11.57 -17.48 2.94
N ILE A 89 12.01 -18.51 3.67
CA ILE A 89 13.09 -18.38 4.66
C ILE A 89 14.43 -18.66 3.96
N SER A 90 15.38 -17.73 4.06
CA SER A 90 16.73 -17.90 3.50
C SER A 90 17.42 -19.16 4.07
N ALA A 91 18.23 -19.83 3.25
CA ALA A 91 19.00 -21.03 3.64
C ALA A 91 19.97 -20.81 4.80
N THR A 92 20.28 -19.56 5.10
CA THR A 92 21.13 -19.15 6.22
C THR A 92 20.41 -19.01 7.57
N ILE A 93 19.07 -19.13 7.63
CA ILE A 93 18.29 -18.73 8.81
C ILE A 93 17.82 -19.89 9.72
N PRO A 94 17.45 -21.10 9.26
CA PRO A 94 16.84 -22.05 10.17
C PRO A 94 17.86 -22.97 10.85
N THR A 95 17.93 -22.89 12.18
CA THR A 95 18.61 -23.88 13.01
C THR A 95 17.63 -24.56 13.96
N TRP A 96 16.65 -23.81 14.47
CA TRP A 96 15.70 -24.28 15.48
C TRP A 96 14.25 -24.01 15.08
N LYS A 97 13.40 -25.02 15.31
CA LYS A 97 11.95 -24.92 15.32
C LYS A 97 11.50 -25.03 16.77
N ILE A 98 10.86 -23.98 17.27
CA ILE A 98 10.43 -23.88 18.67
C ILE A 98 8.91 -23.84 18.70
N THR A 99 8.31 -24.77 19.44
CA THR A 99 6.86 -24.83 19.65
C THR A 99 6.54 -24.37 21.07
N LEU A 100 5.72 -23.34 21.18
CA LEU A 100 5.18 -22.83 22.44
C LEU A 100 3.73 -23.27 22.56
N GLU A 101 3.31 -23.68 23.75
CA GLU A 101 1.92 -24.07 24.03
C GLU A 101 1.42 -23.48 25.35
N SER A 102 0.17 -23.01 25.33
CA SER A 102 -0.66 -22.71 26.48
C SER A 102 -1.91 -23.59 26.47
N THR A 103 -2.87 -23.31 27.37
CA THR A 103 -4.17 -23.99 27.40
C THR A 103 -5.00 -23.81 26.11
N ASN A 104 -4.81 -22.71 25.40
CA ASN A 104 -5.64 -22.34 24.25
C ASN A 104 -4.85 -21.96 22.98
N LEU A 105 -3.54 -21.78 23.08
CA LEU A 105 -2.74 -21.25 21.97
C LEU A 105 -1.48 -22.08 21.78
N ARG A 106 -1.19 -22.41 20.53
CA ARG A 106 0.10 -22.97 20.11
C ARG A 106 0.73 -22.03 19.11
N LEU A 107 2.01 -21.71 19.31
CA LEU A 107 2.82 -20.92 18.40
C LEU A 107 4.00 -21.74 17.92
N VAL A 108 4.34 -21.63 16.64
CA VAL A 108 5.53 -22.26 16.07
C VAL A 108 6.43 -21.17 15.55
N TYR A 109 7.66 -21.13 16.03
CA TYR A 109 8.71 -20.21 15.61
C TYR A 109 9.82 -20.95 14.89
N ILE A 110 10.48 -20.23 13.99
CA ILE A 110 11.73 -20.62 13.36
C ILE A 110 12.78 -19.58 13.74
N THR A 111 13.95 -20.04 14.19
CA THR A 111 15.04 -19.15 14.59
C THR A 111 16.41 -19.71 14.21
N ASN A 112 17.39 -18.82 14.13
CA ASN A 112 18.80 -19.18 14.00
C ASN A 112 19.39 -19.65 15.35
N ASP A 113 20.64 -20.09 15.31
CA ASP A 113 21.44 -20.57 16.43
C ASP A 113 21.73 -19.55 17.54
N THR A 114 21.52 -18.25 17.28
CA THR A 114 21.68 -17.18 18.28
C THR A 114 20.37 -16.70 18.89
N GLY A 115 19.22 -17.05 18.31
CA GLY A 115 17.94 -16.45 18.69
C GLY A 115 17.73 -15.02 18.17
N ALA A 116 18.70 -14.45 17.46
CA ALA A 116 18.64 -13.06 16.99
C ALA A 116 17.62 -12.86 15.86
N VAL A 117 17.36 -13.90 15.07
CA VAL A 117 16.37 -13.87 13.98
C VAL A 117 15.27 -14.85 14.31
N MET A 118 14.13 -14.33 14.75
CA MET A 118 12.95 -15.12 15.09
C MET A 118 11.83 -14.81 14.11
N VAL A 119 11.26 -15.85 13.51
CA VAL A 119 10.09 -15.70 12.65
C VAL A 119 8.97 -16.59 13.15
N LEU A 120 7.81 -15.98 13.39
CA LEU A 120 6.60 -16.72 13.68
C LEU A 120 6.18 -17.49 12.42
N ALA A 121 6.18 -18.81 12.47
CA ALA A 121 5.78 -19.66 11.35
C ALA A 121 4.27 -19.94 11.37
N LYS A 122 3.68 -20.11 12.56
CA LYS A 122 2.28 -20.54 12.70
C LYS A 122 1.64 -20.15 14.04
N ARG A 123 0.34 -19.89 14.04
CA ARG A 123 -0.52 -19.76 15.23
C ARG A 123 -1.70 -20.73 15.12
N ASP A 124 -1.95 -21.50 16.18
CA ASP A 124 -3.07 -22.43 16.28
C ASP A 124 -3.86 -22.15 17.55
N ASN A 125 -5.18 -22.02 17.44
CA ASN A 125 -6.07 -22.02 18.58
C ASN A 125 -6.49 -23.46 18.91
N LEU A 126 -6.05 -23.95 20.07
CA LEU A 126 -6.26 -25.33 20.52
C LEU A 126 -7.71 -25.60 20.98
N GLN A 127 -8.53 -24.55 21.11
CA GLN A 127 -9.93 -24.64 21.50
C GLN A 127 -10.90 -24.64 20.30
N LEU A 128 -10.39 -24.63 19.06
CA LEU A 128 -11.25 -24.72 17.88
C LEU A 128 -11.96 -26.08 17.82
N PRO A 129 -13.18 -26.14 17.24
CA PRO A 129 -13.91 -27.40 17.08
C PRO A 129 -13.06 -28.44 16.34
N LYS A 130 -12.93 -29.65 16.89
CA LYS A 130 -12.15 -30.75 16.27
C LYS A 130 -12.64 -31.13 14.86
N LYS A 131 -13.89 -30.81 14.53
CA LYS A 131 -14.51 -31.06 13.22
C LYS A 131 -14.25 -29.96 12.18
N LEU A 132 -13.58 -28.86 12.55
CA LEU A 132 -13.29 -27.77 11.63
C LEU A 132 -12.31 -28.25 10.54
N PRO A 133 -12.69 -28.27 9.25
CA PRO A 133 -11.82 -28.78 8.20
C PRO A 133 -10.58 -27.91 8.00
N ALA A 134 -9.43 -28.52 7.74
CA ALA A 134 -8.19 -27.80 7.45
C ALA A 134 -8.29 -26.88 6.22
N ALA A 135 -9.12 -27.26 5.24
CA ALA A 135 -9.40 -26.45 4.06
C ALA A 135 -10.12 -25.13 4.43
N VAL A 136 -11.08 -25.17 5.36
CA VAL A 136 -11.78 -23.99 5.88
C VAL A 136 -10.80 -23.06 6.59
N ILE A 137 -9.93 -23.60 7.46
CA ILE A 137 -8.88 -22.82 8.12
C ILE A 137 -8.00 -22.12 7.09
N THR A 138 -7.51 -22.88 6.11
CA THR A 138 -6.60 -22.37 5.07
C THR A 138 -7.27 -21.30 4.21
N GLY A 139 -8.53 -21.48 3.83
CA GLY A 139 -9.31 -20.53 3.04
C GLY A 139 -9.45 -19.19 3.76
N VAL A 140 -9.89 -19.21 5.03
CA VAL A 140 -10.05 -17.99 5.83
C VAL A 140 -8.72 -17.28 6.06
N GLN A 141 -7.67 -18.03 6.40
CA GLN A 141 -6.36 -17.45 6.61
C GLN A 141 -5.84 -16.72 5.36
N LYS A 142 -6.09 -17.26 4.16
CA LYS A 142 -5.73 -16.60 2.90
C LYS A 142 -6.49 -15.30 2.68
N GLU A 143 -7.81 -15.31 2.86
CA GLU A 143 -8.62 -14.09 2.70
C GLU A 143 -8.26 -13.01 3.72
N ALA A 144 -8.01 -13.39 4.97
CA ALA A 144 -7.58 -12.46 6.00
C ALA A 144 -6.23 -11.80 5.66
N VAL A 145 -5.29 -12.55 5.08
CA VAL A 145 -4.02 -12.00 4.58
C VAL A 145 -4.27 -11.04 3.41
N LEU A 146 -5.18 -11.35 2.49
CA LEU A 146 -5.54 -10.43 1.40
C LEU A 146 -6.09 -9.11 1.95
N TYR A 147 -6.94 -9.16 2.97
CA TYR A 147 -7.48 -7.97 3.63
C TYR A 147 -6.39 -7.16 4.37
N TRP A 148 -5.51 -7.81 5.13
CA TRP A 148 -4.45 -7.14 5.90
C TRP A 148 -3.19 -6.83 5.10
N HIS A 149 -3.15 -7.17 3.82
CA HIS A 149 -2.01 -6.82 2.98
C HIS A 149 -1.79 -5.30 3.07
N PRO A 150 -0.60 -4.85 3.52
CA PRO A 150 -0.39 -3.45 3.87
C PRO A 150 -0.50 -2.58 2.63
N GLN A 151 -1.14 -1.42 2.82
CA GLN A 151 -1.42 -0.44 1.78
C GLN A 151 -0.14 0.31 1.38
N PHE A 152 0.72 0.74 2.33
CA PHE A 152 1.82 1.69 2.02
C PHE A 152 3.09 1.61 2.90
N GLU A 153 3.40 0.50 3.59
CA GLU A 153 4.60 0.39 4.47
C GLU A 153 5.39 -0.89 4.19
N THR A 154 6.67 -0.84 3.76
CA THR A 154 7.93 -0.91 4.55
C THR A 154 8.01 -1.94 5.68
N THR A 155 6.93 -2.63 6.03
CA THR A 155 6.98 -3.69 7.04
C THR A 155 7.83 -4.84 6.53
N VAL A 156 8.74 -5.30 7.39
CA VAL A 156 9.87 -6.18 7.05
C VAL A 156 9.42 -7.59 6.66
N SER A 157 8.14 -7.95 6.78
CA SER A 157 7.60 -9.20 6.24
C SER A 157 6.06 -9.17 6.16
N PRO A 158 5.45 -9.55 5.02
CA PRO A 158 4.01 -9.70 4.93
C PRO A 158 3.52 -10.80 5.89
N ILE A 159 2.36 -10.59 6.51
CA ILE A 159 1.69 -11.65 7.25
C ILE A 159 1.39 -12.83 6.32
N LEU A 160 1.65 -14.03 6.80
CA LEU A 160 1.42 -15.27 6.08
C LEU A 160 0.14 -15.94 6.57
N PRO A 161 -0.54 -16.73 5.73
CA PRO A 161 -1.81 -17.35 6.13
C PRO A 161 -1.72 -18.12 7.47
N PRO A 162 -0.70 -18.96 7.73
CA PRO A 162 -0.62 -19.69 8.99
C PRO A 162 -0.37 -18.80 10.23
N GLN A 163 0.00 -17.54 10.05
CA GLN A 163 0.17 -16.55 11.14
C GLN A 163 -1.15 -15.83 11.49
N VAL A 164 -2.23 -16.07 10.75
CA VAL A 164 -3.57 -15.57 11.09
C VAL A 164 -4.19 -16.49 12.14
N LEU A 165 -4.54 -15.92 13.29
CA LEU A 165 -5.19 -16.67 14.36
C LEU A 165 -6.69 -16.73 14.15
N LEU A 166 -7.23 -17.95 14.07
CA LEU A 166 -8.66 -18.19 14.17
C LEU A 166 -9.05 -18.18 15.65
N GLU A 167 -9.78 -17.14 16.07
CA GLU A 167 -10.21 -16.97 17.46
C GLU A 167 -11.46 -17.80 17.76
N LYS A 168 -12.40 -17.86 16.82
CA LYS A 168 -13.67 -18.58 17.00
C LYS A 168 -14.12 -19.21 15.68
N ALA A 169 -14.77 -20.37 15.76
CA ALA A 169 -15.45 -21.00 14.64
C ALA A 169 -16.75 -21.64 15.11
N GLU A 170 -17.86 -21.28 14.45
CA GLU A 170 -19.21 -21.77 14.76
C GLU A 170 -19.81 -22.45 13.52
N PRO A 171 -20.34 -23.67 13.62
CA PRO A 171 -21.04 -24.30 12.50
C PRO A 171 -22.36 -23.55 12.23
N VAL A 172 -22.64 -23.27 10.96
CA VAL A 172 -23.83 -22.55 10.51
C VAL A 172 -24.37 -23.20 9.25
N THR A 173 -25.67 -23.05 9.02
CA THR A 173 -26.32 -23.44 7.76
C THR A 173 -26.78 -22.19 7.02
N TRP A 174 -26.29 -21.99 5.80
CA TRP A 174 -26.62 -20.87 4.92
C TRP A 174 -27.80 -21.21 4.03
N LYS A 175 -28.61 -20.21 3.64
CA LYS A 175 -29.85 -20.42 2.87
C LYS A 175 -29.65 -20.38 1.35
N ASN A 176 -28.50 -19.89 0.89
CA ASN A 176 -28.19 -19.80 -0.54
C ASN A 176 -26.72 -20.04 -0.87
N THR A 177 -26.42 -20.16 -2.16
CA THR A 177 -25.07 -20.39 -2.69
C THR A 177 -24.06 -19.26 -2.42
N CYS A 178 -24.53 -18.08 -2.01
CA CYS A 178 -23.70 -16.93 -1.68
C CYS A 178 -23.46 -16.78 -0.17
N LEU A 179 -23.75 -17.82 0.62
CA LEU A 179 -23.64 -17.77 2.08
C LEU A 179 -24.46 -16.63 2.70
N ASP A 180 -25.64 -16.35 2.14
CA ASP A 180 -26.55 -15.29 2.53
C ASP A 180 -25.99 -13.86 2.39
N LEU A 181 -24.98 -13.67 1.53
CA LEU A 181 -24.41 -12.35 1.23
C LEU A 181 -23.92 -12.27 -0.24
N PRO A 182 -24.76 -11.84 -1.21
CA PRO A 182 -24.35 -11.71 -2.61
C PRO A 182 -23.19 -10.70 -2.78
N ASN A 183 -22.25 -10.99 -3.69
CA ASN A 183 -21.40 -9.94 -4.24
C ASN A 183 -22.19 -9.09 -5.25
N SER A 184 -21.63 -7.95 -5.64
CA SER A 184 -22.20 -7.07 -6.67
C SER A 184 -22.48 -7.84 -7.96
N GLY A 185 -23.77 -7.95 -8.31
CA GLY A 185 -24.24 -8.59 -9.54
C GLY A 185 -24.28 -10.12 -9.53
N GLU A 186 -23.95 -10.75 -8.41
CA GLU A 186 -24.00 -12.19 -8.26
C GLU A 186 -25.44 -12.69 -8.07
N VAL A 187 -25.79 -13.78 -8.76
CA VAL A 187 -27.09 -14.43 -8.61
C VAL A 187 -26.97 -15.60 -7.63
N CYS A 188 -27.62 -15.47 -6.48
CA CYS A 188 -27.63 -16.53 -5.47
C CYS A 188 -28.78 -17.49 -5.73
N THR A 189 -28.48 -18.78 -5.78
CA THR A 189 -29.53 -19.81 -5.88
C THR A 189 -29.93 -20.27 -4.48
N PRO A 190 -31.24 -20.36 -4.18
CA PRO A 190 -31.72 -20.94 -2.92
C PRO A 190 -31.19 -22.37 -2.79
N LYS A 191 -30.34 -22.59 -1.79
CA LYS A 191 -29.71 -23.88 -1.51
C LYS A 191 -29.17 -23.85 -0.09
N THR A 192 -29.58 -24.82 0.70
CA THR A 192 -29.05 -25.04 2.04
C THR A 192 -27.60 -25.53 1.96
N ILE A 193 -26.67 -24.78 2.56
CA ILE A 193 -25.23 -25.11 2.56
C ILE A 193 -24.73 -25.14 4.00
N ASN A 194 -24.13 -26.25 4.41
CA ASN A 194 -23.42 -26.30 5.68
C ASN A 194 -22.12 -25.51 5.58
N GLY A 195 -21.74 -24.87 6.67
CA GLY A 195 -20.57 -24.03 6.70
C GLY A 195 -20.20 -23.54 8.08
N TRP A 196 -19.42 -22.46 8.12
CA TRP A 196 -18.83 -21.93 9.34
C TRP A 196 -18.86 -20.41 9.36
N ARG A 197 -19.19 -19.84 10.52
CA ARG A 197 -18.89 -18.44 10.85
C ARG A 197 -17.58 -18.41 11.63
N ILE A 198 -16.59 -17.70 11.12
CA ILE A 198 -15.23 -17.70 11.66
C ILE A 198 -14.79 -16.29 11.99
N LYS A 199 -14.34 -16.09 13.23
CA LYS A 199 -13.69 -14.86 13.66
C LYS A 199 -12.19 -15.07 13.67
N VAL A 200 -11.47 -14.19 12.98
CA VAL A 200 -10.00 -14.16 12.99
C VAL A 200 -9.48 -12.88 13.60
N VAL A 201 -8.28 -12.98 14.16
CA VAL A 201 -7.56 -11.88 14.78
C VAL A 201 -6.23 -11.74 14.07
N GLY A 202 -5.96 -10.52 13.61
CA GLY A 202 -4.73 -10.20 12.93
C GLY A 202 -3.54 -10.12 13.86
N ILE A 203 -2.51 -9.47 13.35
CA ILE A 203 -1.42 -8.97 14.17
C ILE A 203 -1.80 -7.55 14.56
N THR A 204 -1.49 -7.16 15.79
CA THR A 204 -1.44 -5.74 16.12
C THR A 204 -0.41 -5.12 15.18
N PRO A 205 -0.77 -4.21 14.26
CA PRO A 205 0.24 -3.51 13.49
C PRO A 205 1.17 -2.80 14.48
N PRO A 206 2.47 -2.63 14.16
CA PRO A 206 3.27 -1.62 14.85
C PRO A 206 2.50 -0.30 14.81
N PRO A 207 2.60 0.57 15.83
CA PRO A 207 1.90 1.85 15.83
C PRO A 207 2.27 2.63 14.57
N CYS A 208 1.37 2.63 13.57
CA CYS A 208 1.56 3.42 12.37
C CYS A 208 1.08 4.83 12.69
N ILE A 209 2.04 5.73 12.90
CA ILE A 209 1.81 7.14 13.21
C ILE A 209 1.17 7.87 12.01
N ALA A 210 1.33 7.34 10.79
CA ALA A 210 0.83 7.95 9.56
C ALA A 210 -0.55 7.41 9.10
N CYS A 211 -1.04 6.30 9.66
CA CYS A 211 -2.18 5.57 9.09
C CYS A 211 -3.55 5.99 9.65
N LEU A 212 -3.61 6.82 10.69
CA LEU A 212 -4.85 7.30 11.28
C LEU A 212 -4.67 8.74 11.78
N PRO A 213 -5.47 9.71 11.30
CA PRO A 213 -5.59 10.99 11.98
C PRO A 213 -6.33 10.76 13.32
N GLY A 214 -5.60 10.85 14.44
CA GLY A 214 -6.18 10.75 15.78
C GLY A 214 -5.27 10.05 16.80
N ASN A 215 -5.34 10.48 18.06
CA ASN A 215 -4.50 10.00 19.16
C ASN A 215 -4.46 8.46 19.27
N LEU A 216 -3.24 7.94 19.46
CA LEU A 216 -2.88 6.53 19.61
C LEU A 216 -3.51 5.91 20.88
N GLN A 217 -4.79 5.53 20.83
CA GLN A 217 -5.32 4.57 21.78
C GLN A 217 -4.99 3.14 21.32
N GLN A 218 -4.58 2.32 22.29
CA GLN A 218 -4.20 0.92 22.19
C GLN A 218 -5.03 0.17 21.13
N ILE A 219 -4.46 0.02 19.93
CA ILE A 219 -5.17 -0.56 18.79
C ILE A 219 -5.35 -2.05 19.10
N ALA A 220 -6.56 -2.46 19.46
CA ALA A 220 -6.89 -3.88 19.47
C ALA A 220 -6.59 -4.44 18.07
N PRO A 221 -5.98 -5.64 17.95
CA PRO A 221 -5.68 -6.21 16.65
C PRO A 221 -6.98 -6.27 15.84
N PRO A 222 -6.95 -5.86 14.56
CA PRO A 222 -8.14 -5.84 13.73
C PRO A 222 -8.74 -7.25 13.71
N THR A 223 -10.05 -7.33 13.95
CA THR A 223 -10.79 -8.59 13.88
C THR A 223 -11.60 -8.63 12.60
N LEU A 224 -11.58 -9.77 11.91
CA LEU A 224 -12.42 -10.02 10.75
C LEU A 224 -13.36 -11.17 11.04
N ASN A 225 -14.57 -11.08 10.52
CA ASN A 225 -15.52 -12.17 10.55
C ASN A 225 -15.73 -12.67 9.12
N PHE A 226 -15.82 -13.98 8.96
CA PHE A 226 -16.01 -14.63 7.67
C PHE A 226 -17.15 -15.64 7.72
N ARG A 227 -17.88 -15.74 6.62
CA ARG A 227 -18.78 -16.84 6.27
C ARG A 227 -18.03 -17.78 5.34
N VAL A 228 -18.10 -19.07 5.62
CA VAL A 228 -17.38 -20.08 4.85
C VAL A 228 -18.28 -21.26 4.58
N ASP A 229 -18.18 -21.85 3.40
CA ASP A 229 -18.80 -23.15 3.12
C ASP A 229 -18.06 -24.31 3.82
N GLU A 230 -18.65 -25.50 3.82
CA GLU A 230 -18.01 -26.68 4.44
C GLU A 230 -16.69 -27.08 3.76
N THR A 231 -16.48 -26.69 2.50
CA THR A 231 -15.28 -27.06 1.74
C THR A 231 -14.11 -26.09 1.93
N GLY A 232 -14.37 -24.89 2.46
CA GLY A 232 -13.36 -23.82 2.57
C GLY A 232 -13.02 -23.15 1.24
N LYS A 233 -13.80 -23.39 0.19
CA LYS A 233 -13.61 -22.79 -1.14
C LYS A 233 -14.29 -21.45 -1.26
N GLU A 234 -15.46 -21.31 -0.65
CA GLU A 234 -16.23 -20.08 -0.67
C GLU A 234 -16.05 -19.37 0.68
N VAL A 235 -15.34 -18.24 0.68
CA VAL A 235 -15.05 -17.45 1.87
C VAL A 235 -15.49 -16.01 1.60
N ARG A 236 -16.35 -15.47 2.48
CA ARG A 236 -16.92 -14.12 2.36
C ARG A 236 -16.80 -13.35 3.65
N ALA A 237 -16.66 -12.04 3.58
CA ALA A 237 -16.76 -11.18 4.75
C ALA A 237 -18.13 -11.35 5.41
N ASP A 238 -18.19 -11.52 6.73
CA ASP A 238 -19.45 -11.54 7.47
C ASP A 238 -19.80 -10.12 7.90
N ILE A 239 -20.61 -9.46 7.07
CA ILE A 239 -21.05 -8.07 7.24
C ILE A 239 -22.55 -7.91 7.05
N PRO A 240 -23.15 -6.83 7.59
CA PRO A 240 -24.52 -6.45 7.28
C PRO A 240 -24.70 -6.19 5.77
N GLU A 241 -25.86 -6.58 5.24
CA GLU A 241 -26.19 -6.41 3.82
C GLU A 241 -26.24 -4.92 3.41
N SER A 242 -26.76 -4.05 4.29
CA SER A 242 -26.77 -2.60 4.05
C SER A 242 -25.35 -2.03 3.90
N VAL A 243 -24.43 -2.45 4.76
CA VAL A 243 -23.02 -2.06 4.72
C VAL A 243 -22.34 -2.55 3.43
N ALA A 244 -22.61 -3.80 3.03
CA ALA A 244 -22.10 -4.36 1.78
C ALA A 244 -22.61 -3.57 0.56
N SER A 245 -23.91 -3.27 0.54
CA SER A 245 -24.58 -2.53 -0.54
C SER A 245 -24.02 -1.11 -0.68
N GLU A 246 -23.91 -0.37 0.43
CA GLU A 246 -23.34 0.98 0.41
C GLU A 246 -21.87 0.96 -0.01
N GLY A 247 -21.09 -0.03 0.44
CA GLY A 247 -19.72 -0.24 0.00
C GLY A 247 -19.61 -0.38 -1.53
N PHE A 248 -20.44 -1.23 -2.14
CA PHE A 248 -20.43 -1.38 -3.61
C PHE A 248 -20.89 -0.11 -4.33
N LYS A 249 -21.91 0.58 -3.82
CA LYS A 249 -22.39 1.86 -4.39
C LYS A 249 -21.29 2.92 -4.39
N VAL A 250 -20.58 3.07 -3.27
CA VAL A 250 -19.42 3.98 -3.19
C VAL A 250 -18.35 3.54 -4.18
N ALA A 251 -17.94 2.26 -4.18
CA ALA A 251 -16.91 1.79 -5.13
C ALA A 251 -17.27 2.05 -6.60
N GLN A 252 -18.54 1.89 -6.98
CA GLN A 252 -19.04 2.15 -8.34
C GLN A 252 -18.93 3.63 -8.72
N SER A 253 -19.22 4.55 -7.78
CA SER A 253 -19.00 6.00 -7.98
C SER A 253 -17.52 6.36 -8.18
N TRP A 254 -16.62 5.43 -7.85
CA TRP A 254 -15.16 5.54 -7.96
C TRP A 254 -14.55 4.55 -8.97
N GLY A 255 -15.34 4.14 -9.96
CA GLY A 255 -14.86 3.42 -11.15
C GLY A 255 -14.86 1.89 -11.04
N LEU A 256 -15.46 1.30 -9.99
CA LEU A 256 -15.78 -0.13 -10.00
C LEU A 256 -16.87 -0.40 -11.05
N ALA A 257 -16.68 -1.42 -11.89
CA ALA A 257 -17.68 -1.75 -12.89
C ALA A 257 -18.97 -2.28 -12.22
N THR A 258 -20.12 -1.97 -12.83
CA THR A 258 -21.40 -2.51 -12.37
C THR A 258 -21.36 -4.03 -12.39
N LYS A 259 -21.87 -4.68 -11.33
CA LYS A 259 -21.89 -6.15 -11.23
C LYS A 259 -20.49 -6.79 -11.24
N SER A 260 -19.47 -6.05 -10.82
CA SER A 260 -18.12 -6.57 -10.57
C SER A 260 -17.68 -6.33 -9.13
N GLY A 261 -16.53 -6.91 -8.80
CA GLY A 261 -15.89 -6.77 -7.51
C GLY A 261 -16.35 -7.78 -6.47
N ARG A 262 -15.48 -8.00 -5.48
CA ARG A 262 -15.71 -8.88 -4.34
C ARG A 262 -15.26 -8.19 -3.06
N ILE A 263 -16.04 -8.34 -1.99
CA ILE A 263 -15.61 -7.87 -0.67
C ILE A 263 -14.60 -8.89 -0.12
N ILE A 264 -13.35 -8.46 0.00
CA ILE A 264 -12.25 -9.33 0.49
C ILE A 264 -12.18 -9.38 2.01
N GLY A 265 -12.83 -8.43 2.67
CA GLY A 265 -12.97 -8.40 4.11
C GLY A 265 -13.60 -7.09 4.57
N ALA A 266 -14.01 -7.08 5.82
CA ALA A 266 -14.44 -5.86 6.48
C ALA A 266 -14.22 -6.00 7.99
N SER A 267 -13.90 -4.88 8.63
CA SER A 267 -13.74 -4.80 10.08
C SER A 267 -14.64 -3.71 10.66
N PRO A 268 -15.30 -3.95 11.80
CA PRO A 268 -15.85 -2.88 12.61
C PRO A 268 -14.72 -1.94 13.02
N THR A 269 -14.94 -0.64 12.84
CA THR A 269 -13.94 0.39 13.10
C THR A 269 -14.60 1.59 13.76
N ARG A 270 -13.83 2.27 14.61
CA ARG A 270 -14.25 3.51 15.26
C ARG A 270 -13.39 4.65 14.71
N TRP A 271 -14.04 5.70 14.26
CA TRP A 271 -13.43 6.83 13.56
C TRP A 271 -13.58 8.08 14.41
N GLY A 272 -12.63 9.01 14.31
CA GLY A 272 -12.85 10.37 14.77
C GLY A 272 -13.50 11.19 13.67
N ALA A 273 -14.68 11.76 13.90
CA ALA A 273 -15.36 12.64 12.95
C ALA A 273 -15.43 14.08 13.50
N GLY A 274 -15.51 15.05 12.59
CA GLY A 274 -15.84 16.44 12.94
C GLY A 274 -14.65 17.39 13.06
N CYS A 275 -13.43 16.94 12.82
CA CYS A 275 -12.23 17.80 12.85
C CYS A 275 -11.60 18.04 11.47
N ASP A 276 -12.11 17.37 10.43
CA ASP A 276 -11.50 17.35 9.10
C ASP A 276 -11.51 18.72 8.41
N ASN A 277 -12.42 19.62 8.83
CA ASN A 277 -12.58 20.98 8.29
C ASN A 277 -11.93 22.08 9.13
N PHE A 278 -11.27 21.76 10.24
CA PHE A 278 -10.71 22.75 11.19
C PHE A 278 -9.20 22.94 11.06
N GLN A 279 -8.59 22.56 9.92
CA GLN A 279 -7.18 22.83 9.67
C GLN A 279 -6.91 24.35 9.69
N GLY A 280 -6.11 24.81 10.67
CA GLY A 280 -5.63 26.19 10.75
C GLY A 280 -6.30 27.09 11.81
N LEU A 281 -7.28 26.59 12.56
CA LEU A 281 -7.82 27.32 13.71
C LEU A 281 -7.16 26.84 15.03
N PRO A 282 -6.83 27.72 15.97
CA PRO A 282 -6.21 27.36 17.25
C PRO A 282 -7.17 26.64 18.22
N ILE A 283 -8.35 26.23 17.75
CA ILE A 283 -9.34 25.54 18.57
C ILE A 283 -9.07 24.04 18.46
N ALA A 284 -8.70 23.42 19.58
CA ALA A 284 -8.64 21.98 19.68
C ALA A 284 -10.03 21.41 19.35
N CYS A 285 -10.14 20.73 18.22
CA CYS A 285 -11.32 19.94 17.90
C CYS A 285 -11.15 18.57 18.54
N ASP A 286 -12.08 18.20 19.42
CA ASP A 286 -12.18 16.84 19.92
C ASP A 286 -13.00 16.02 18.92
N PRO A 287 -12.41 15.02 18.27
CA PRO A 287 -13.13 14.22 17.29
C PRO A 287 -14.26 13.45 17.96
N VAL A 288 -15.47 13.55 17.39
CA VAL A 288 -16.62 12.76 17.82
C VAL A 288 -16.41 11.33 17.35
N PRO A 289 -16.33 10.35 18.26
CA PRO A 289 -16.11 8.98 17.84
C PRO A 289 -17.36 8.40 17.18
N VAL A 290 -17.26 8.02 15.91
CA VAL A 290 -18.32 7.39 15.13
C VAL A 290 -17.98 5.92 14.90
N ASN A 291 -18.94 5.04 15.12
CA ASN A 291 -18.79 3.62 14.83
C ASN A 291 -19.20 3.34 13.37
N GLY A 292 -18.51 2.41 12.73
CA GLY A 292 -18.83 1.96 11.39
C GLY A 292 -17.99 0.77 10.97
N TRP A 293 -17.82 0.63 9.67
CA TRP A 293 -17.12 -0.46 9.01
C TRP A 293 -16.06 0.07 8.07
N LEU A 294 -14.88 -0.56 8.08
CA LEU A 294 -13.92 -0.48 6.98
C LEU A 294 -14.18 -1.65 6.06
N VAL A 295 -14.69 -1.38 4.85
CA VAL A 295 -14.97 -2.38 3.83
C VAL A 295 -13.87 -2.32 2.78
N LYS A 296 -13.29 -3.47 2.43
CA LYS A 296 -12.35 -3.58 1.32
C LYS A 296 -12.94 -4.37 0.17
N ILE A 297 -12.97 -3.76 -1.01
CA ILE A 297 -13.49 -4.36 -2.24
C ILE A 297 -12.33 -4.53 -3.22
N GLU A 298 -12.26 -5.66 -3.90
CA GLU A 298 -11.24 -5.96 -4.91
C GLU A 298 -11.89 -6.29 -6.26
N ASP A 299 -11.32 -5.77 -7.34
CA ASP A 299 -11.68 -6.13 -8.72
C ASP A 299 -10.43 -6.01 -9.60
N ARG A 300 -10.02 -7.13 -10.22
CA ARG A 300 -8.90 -7.18 -11.18
C ARG A 300 -7.60 -6.52 -10.69
N GLY A 301 -7.24 -6.73 -9.42
CA GLY A 301 -6.03 -6.17 -8.81
C GLY A 301 -6.14 -4.71 -8.35
N LYS A 302 -7.29 -4.07 -8.58
CA LYS A 302 -7.66 -2.79 -7.97
C LYS A 302 -8.38 -3.04 -6.67
N ARG A 303 -8.20 -2.16 -5.68
CA ARG A 303 -8.95 -2.19 -4.43
C ARG A 303 -9.48 -0.84 -4.05
N TRP A 304 -10.62 -0.88 -3.35
CA TRP A 304 -11.29 0.27 -2.76
C TRP A 304 -11.41 0.03 -1.26
N HIS A 305 -11.02 1.02 -0.48
CA HIS A 305 -11.13 1.03 0.97
C HIS A 305 -12.19 2.05 1.33
N ILE A 306 -13.27 1.57 1.93
CA ILE A 306 -14.51 2.33 2.06
C ILE A 306 -14.90 2.34 3.52
N GLN A 307 -15.08 3.53 4.06
CA GLN A 307 -15.73 3.72 5.33
C GLN A 307 -17.24 3.68 5.11
N VAL A 308 -17.95 2.93 5.92
CA VAL A 308 -19.42 2.88 5.91
C VAL A 308 -19.92 3.02 7.34
N ASP A 309 -20.97 3.78 7.57
CA ASP A 309 -21.58 3.89 8.90
C ASP A 309 -22.21 2.55 9.37
N ASP A 310 -22.49 2.43 10.67
CA ASP A 310 -23.08 1.20 11.25
C ASP A 310 -24.43 0.82 10.64
N SER A 311 -25.18 1.78 10.11
CA SER A 311 -26.48 1.56 9.49
C SER A 311 -26.39 1.11 8.03
N GLY A 312 -25.24 1.33 7.37
CA GLY A 312 -25.08 1.15 5.93
C GLY A 312 -25.80 2.20 5.11
N ASN A 313 -26.02 3.40 5.65
CA ASN A 313 -26.75 4.48 4.96
C ASN A 313 -25.82 5.46 4.26
N ASN A 314 -24.63 5.68 4.82
CA ASN A 314 -23.61 6.55 4.25
C ASN A 314 -22.27 5.83 4.19
N GLY A 315 -21.55 6.04 3.10
CA GLY A 315 -20.17 5.62 2.98
C GLY A 315 -19.32 6.61 2.21
N GLU A 316 -18.02 6.52 2.43
CA GLU A 316 -17.00 7.38 1.84
C GLU A 316 -15.79 6.55 1.41
N LEU A 317 -15.20 6.93 0.27
CA LEU A 317 -13.95 6.34 -0.17
C LEU A 317 -12.80 6.88 0.67
N MET A 318 -12.12 6.01 1.40
CA MET A 318 -10.90 6.36 2.12
C MET A 318 -9.68 6.28 1.23
N ALA A 319 -9.57 5.21 0.44
CA ALA A 319 -8.38 4.96 -0.38
C ALA A 319 -8.65 4.01 -1.56
N ARG A 320 -7.77 4.07 -2.56
CA ARG A 320 -7.71 3.10 -3.67
C ARG A 320 -6.27 2.69 -3.94
N GLU A 321 -6.12 1.49 -4.49
CA GLU A 321 -4.82 0.96 -4.88
C GLU A 321 -4.93 0.08 -6.13
N ASN A 322 -3.82 -0.01 -6.86
CA ASN A 322 -3.60 -0.96 -7.92
C ASN A 322 -2.29 -1.69 -7.62
N ILE A 323 -2.39 -2.85 -6.98
CA ILE A 323 -1.27 -3.56 -6.36
C ILE A 323 -0.10 -3.77 -7.34
N ALA A 324 -0.42 -4.03 -8.62
CA ALA A 324 0.60 -4.27 -9.63
C ALA A 324 1.35 -2.98 -10.03
N LEU A 325 0.64 -1.86 -10.14
CA LEU A 325 1.22 -0.58 -10.58
C LEU A 325 1.84 0.21 -9.43
N ASP A 326 1.29 0.10 -8.22
CA ASP A 326 1.86 0.74 -7.03
C ASP A 326 3.28 0.24 -6.73
N ASN A 327 3.58 -1.00 -7.13
CA ASN A 327 4.89 -1.62 -6.99
C ASN A 327 5.72 -1.60 -8.29
N SER A 328 5.25 -0.96 -9.36
CA SER A 328 5.92 -1.03 -10.67
C SER A 328 7.03 0.00 -10.87
N PHE A 329 7.17 0.97 -9.96
CA PHE A 329 8.22 1.99 -10.01
C PHE A 329 8.60 2.47 -8.61
N ASP A 330 9.64 3.31 -8.52
CA ASP A 330 10.20 3.76 -7.25
C ASP A 330 9.14 4.36 -6.31
N LYS A 331 9.12 3.91 -5.05
CA LYS A 331 8.10 4.30 -4.07
C LYS A 331 8.07 5.80 -3.83
N LYS A 332 9.25 6.43 -3.67
CA LYS A 332 9.33 7.87 -3.43
C LYS A 332 8.72 8.63 -4.60
N LEU A 333 9.02 8.18 -5.82
CA LEU A 333 8.46 8.76 -7.04
C LEU A 333 6.94 8.58 -7.14
N ALA A 334 6.42 7.41 -6.77
CA ALA A 334 4.99 7.14 -6.71
C ALA A 334 4.27 8.06 -5.71
N ASP A 335 4.84 8.23 -4.51
CA ASP A 335 4.31 9.12 -3.48
C ASP A 335 4.32 10.59 -3.95
N GLU A 336 5.38 11.04 -4.61
CA GLU A 336 5.45 12.39 -5.21
C GLU A 336 4.38 12.60 -6.30
N VAL A 337 4.18 11.62 -7.19
CA VAL A 337 3.12 11.69 -8.22
C VAL A 337 1.73 11.72 -7.60
N ARG A 338 1.46 10.90 -6.59
CA ARG A 338 0.17 10.91 -5.88
C ARG A 338 -0.10 12.21 -5.18
N ASN A 339 0.88 12.74 -4.45
CA ASN A 339 0.76 14.03 -3.77
C ASN A 339 0.45 15.16 -4.76
N LEU A 340 1.12 15.18 -5.91
CA LEU A 340 0.85 16.17 -6.95
C LEU A 340 -0.52 15.95 -7.61
N ALA A 341 -0.92 14.71 -7.85
CA ALA A 341 -2.24 14.38 -8.39
C ALA A 341 -3.38 14.73 -7.43
N ALA A 342 -3.19 14.51 -6.14
CA ALA A 342 -4.12 14.91 -5.08
C ALA A 342 -4.41 16.40 -5.14
N GLN A 343 -3.36 17.22 -5.31
CA GLN A 343 -3.49 18.68 -5.45
C GLN A 343 -4.20 19.06 -6.74
N HIS A 344 -3.83 18.46 -7.87
CA HIS A 344 -4.45 18.78 -9.17
C HIS A 344 -5.92 18.38 -9.26
N LEU A 345 -6.29 17.26 -8.64
CA LEU A 345 -7.64 16.71 -8.68
C LEU A 345 -8.49 17.09 -7.45
N GLU A 346 -7.91 17.86 -6.52
CA GLU A 346 -8.56 18.35 -5.29
C GLU A 346 -9.18 17.22 -4.47
N MET A 347 -8.38 16.20 -4.17
CA MET A 347 -8.82 15.03 -3.39
C MET A 347 -7.70 14.48 -2.50
N GLY A 348 -8.04 13.51 -1.64
CA GLY A 348 -7.06 12.82 -0.80
C GLY A 348 -6.05 12.05 -1.65
N TRP A 349 -4.77 12.09 -1.28
CA TRP A 349 -3.71 11.40 -2.01
C TRP A 349 -3.88 9.87 -1.97
N GLU A 350 -4.47 9.31 -0.92
CA GLU A 350 -4.81 7.88 -0.86
C GLU A 350 -5.95 7.49 -1.81
N GLN A 351 -6.75 8.47 -2.26
CA GLN A 351 -7.85 8.23 -3.21
C GLN A 351 -7.35 8.14 -4.65
N ILE A 352 -6.12 8.56 -4.94
CA ILE A 352 -5.54 8.57 -6.29
C ILE A 352 -5.20 7.14 -6.74
N LEU A 353 -5.73 6.73 -7.89
CA LEU A 353 -5.49 5.40 -8.44
C LEU A 353 -4.53 5.46 -9.63
N PHE A 354 -3.43 4.69 -9.61
CA PHE A 354 -2.65 4.46 -10.82
C PHE A 354 -3.39 3.50 -11.76
N THR A 355 -3.50 3.88 -13.02
CA THR A 355 -4.13 3.05 -14.06
C THR A 355 -3.16 2.61 -15.14
N GLN A 356 -2.01 3.30 -15.28
CA GLN A 356 -0.97 2.95 -16.24
C GLN A 356 0.39 3.48 -15.77
N VAL A 357 1.43 2.67 -15.85
CA VAL A 357 2.83 3.07 -15.60
C VAL A 357 3.69 2.48 -16.70
N GLU A 358 4.34 3.33 -17.48
CA GLU A 358 5.13 2.93 -18.64
C GLU A 358 6.56 3.43 -18.49
N ALA A 359 7.53 2.53 -18.40
CA ALA A 359 8.93 2.92 -18.44
C ALA A 359 9.24 3.54 -19.81
N GLN A 360 9.81 4.75 -19.80
CA GLN A 360 10.10 5.53 -21.00
C GLN A 360 11.41 6.28 -20.83
N SER A 361 12.05 6.61 -21.95
CA SER A 361 13.22 7.47 -21.97
C SER A 361 12.81 8.87 -22.42
N PHE A 362 13.30 9.87 -21.70
CA PHE A 362 13.02 11.27 -22.01
C PHE A 362 14.28 12.13 -21.94
N GLY A 363 14.35 13.19 -22.75
CA GLY A 363 15.39 14.23 -22.59
C GLY A 363 15.21 15.05 -21.29
N ALA A 364 16.07 16.06 -21.08
CA ALA A 364 16.21 16.81 -19.82
C ALA A 364 14.99 17.66 -19.36
N CYS A 365 13.85 17.58 -20.05
CA CYS A 365 12.57 18.18 -19.65
C CYS A 365 11.41 17.20 -19.81
N LEU A 366 11.69 15.90 -19.70
CA LEU A 366 10.70 14.84 -19.85
C LEU A 366 9.94 14.87 -21.19
N GLY A 367 10.58 15.42 -22.24
CA GLY A 367 9.94 15.62 -23.55
C GLY A 367 8.76 16.61 -23.53
N LEU A 368 8.67 17.47 -22.51
CA LEU A 368 7.68 18.53 -22.33
C LEU A 368 8.40 19.86 -22.07
N PRO A 369 9.22 20.37 -23.02
CA PRO A 369 9.95 21.61 -22.85
C PRO A 369 8.99 22.78 -22.68
N THR A 370 9.30 23.70 -21.76
CA THR A 370 8.73 25.05 -21.85
C THR A 370 9.55 25.86 -22.87
N PRO A 371 8.95 26.84 -23.58
CA PRO A 371 9.67 27.61 -24.60
C PRO A 371 10.88 28.43 -24.12
N VAL A 372 11.04 28.63 -22.80
CA VAL A 372 12.22 29.29 -22.20
C VAL A 372 13.28 28.30 -21.73
N GLU A 373 12.98 27.00 -21.70
CA GLU A 373 13.91 25.97 -21.27
C GLU A 373 14.73 25.44 -22.45
N LYS A 374 16.06 25.44 -22.27
CA LYS A 374 16.96 24.68 -23.12
C LYS A 374 17.11 23.28 -22.54
N CYS A 375 16.33 22.34 -23.06
CA CYS A 375 16.36 20.96 -22.61
C CYS A 375 17.52 20.24 -23.30
N ALA A 376 18.50 19.77 -22.53
CA ALA A 376 19.55 18.91 -23.05
C ALA A 376 18.94 17.61 -23.63
N PRO A 377 19.50 17.08 -24.73
CA PRO A 377 18.98 15.88 -25.38
C PRO A 377 19.26 14.60 -24.61
N ASP A 378 20.03 14.65 -23.51
CA ASP A 378 20.48 13.47 -22.76
C ASP A 378 19.28 12.64 -22.25
N PRO A 379 19.06 11.42 -22.78
CA PRO A 379 17.92 10.61 -22.43
C PRO A 379 18.06 10.02 -21.02
N GLY A 380 17.36 10.61 -20.06
CA GLY A 380 17.14 10.02 -18.74
C GLY A 380 16.07 8.92 -18.78
N GLN A 381 16.22 7.92 -17.90
CA GLN A 381 15.17 6.94 -17.63
C GLN A 381 14.07 7.58 -16.77
N GLY A 382 12.82 7.27 -17.09
CA GLY A 382 11.66 7.76 -16.36
C GLY A 382 10.42 6.91 -16.63
N TYR A 383 9.28 7.45 -16.22
CA TYR A 383 7.97 6.82 -16.36
C TYR A 383 6.95 7.80 -16.92
N ARG A 384 6.06 7.30 -17.76
CA ARG A 384 4.80 7.94 -18.08
C ARG A 384 3.71 7.29 -17.24
N VAL A 385 3.12 8.06 -16.35
CA VAL A 385 2.19 7.60 -15.33
C VAL A 385 0.81 8.21 -15.59
N THR A 386 -0.20 7.36 -15.73
CA THR A 386 -1.61 7.80 -15.72
C THR A 386 -2.20 7.54 -14.35
N VAL A 387 -2.82 8.58 -13.79
CA VAL A 387 -3.65 8.51 -12.58
C VAL A 387 -5.11 8.75 -12.91
N GLU A 388 -5.99 8.25 -12.06
CA GLU A 388 -7.42 8.49 -12.07
C GLU A 388 -7.92 8.94 -10.68
N GLY A 389 -8.76 9.97 -10.68
CA GLY A 389 -9.51 10.48 -9.53
C GLY A 389 -10.94 9.92 -9.50
N LYS A 390 -11.94 10.79 -9.33
CA LYS A 390 -13.35 10.40 -9.56
C LYS A 390 -13.55 10.02 -11.03
N VAL A 391 -14.65 9.32 -11.33
CA VAL A 391 -14.98 8.91 -12.70
C VAL A 391 -14.88 10.11 -13.67
N GLY A 392 -14.06 9.97 -14.71
CA GLY A 392 -13.81 11.03 -15.70
C GLY A 392 -12.66 11.98 -15.37
N GLN A 393 -12.11 11.95 -14.16
CA GLN A 393 -10.93 12.70 -13.79
C GLN A 393 -9.68 11.85 -14.02
N ARG A 394 -8.95 12.16 -15.10
CA ARG A 394 -7.69 11.50 -15.45
C ARG A 394 -6.60 12.54 -15.54
N GLN A 395 -5.37 12.21 -15.14
CA GLN A 395 -4.20 13.03 -15.42
C GLN A 395 -3.02 12.14 -15.84
N VAL A 396 -2.20 12.65 -16.75
CA VAL A 396 -0.96 11.99 -17.17
C VAL A 396 0.24 12.82 -16.75
N TYR A 397 1.22 12.13 -16.16
CA TYR A 397 2.48 12.67 -15.69
C TYR A 397 3.62 11.98 -16.42
N ARG A 398 4.70 12.72 -16.64
CA ARG A 398 6.00 12.16 -16.93
C ARG A 398 6.89 12.43 -15.73
N VAL A 399 7.64 11.43 -15.32
CA VAL A 399 8.43 11.52 -14.10
C VAL A 399 9.78 10.83 -14.25
N SER A 400 10.83 11.42 -13.69
CA SER A 400 12.16 10.81 -13.61
C SER A 400 12.82 11.19 -12.28
N PRO A 401 13.62 10.30 -11.67
CA PRO A 401 14.38 10.62 -10.47
C PRO A 401 15.25 11.88 -10.59
N ASN A 402 15.77 12.17 -11.80
CA ASN A 402 16.72 13.25 -12.02
C ASN A 402 16.10 14.51 -12.63
N SER A 403 14.91 14.40 -13.23
CA SER A 403 14.26 15.50 -13.97
C SER A 403 12.93 15.94 -13.38
N GLY A 404 12.55 15.38 -12.23
CA GLY A 404 11.32 15.74 -11.51
C GLY A 404 10.05 15.20 -12.17
N ILE A 405 8.94 15.90 -11.98
CA ILE A 405 7.61 15.55 -12.51
C ILE A 405 7.14 16.66 -13.47
N ARG A 406 6.58 16.27 -14.61
CA ARG A 406 5.87 17.15 -15.54
C ARG A 406 4.50 16.61 -15.91
N ILE A 407 3.60 17.50 -16.24
CA ILE A 407 2.20 17.20 -16.51
C ILE A 407 2.00 17.24 -18.03
N GLU A 408 1.50 16.15 -18.61
CA GLU A 408 1.11 16.17 -20.03
C GLU A 408 -0.13 17.05 -20.23
N ALA A 409 -0.24 17.63 -21.42
CA ALA A 409 -1.44 18.36 -21.83
C ALA A 409 -2.69 17.48 -21.68
N ASN A 410 -3.74 18.03 -21.08
CA ASN A 410 -4.97 17.31 -20.78
C ASN A 410 -6.15 18.27 -20.86
N ASN A 411 -7.28 17.83 -21.43
CA ASN A 411 -8.50 18.64 -21.57
C ASN A 411 -8.26 20.06 -22.14
N GLY A 412 -7.33 20.19 -23.09
CA GLY A 412 -6.99 21.48 -23.71
C GLY A 412 -6.04 22.37 -22.91
N LEU A 413 -5.63 21.96 -21.70
CA LEU A 413 -4.57 22.63 -20.96
C LEU A 413 -3.19 22.34 -21.57
N PRO A 414 -2.29 23.33 -21.65
CA PRO A 414 -0.92 23.11 -22.09
C PRO A 414 -0.14 22.27 -21.06
N PRO A 415 1.05 21.73 -21.41
CA PRO A 415 1.94 21.10 -20.46
C PRO A 415 2.29 22.04 -19.30
N ARG A 416 2.38 21.47 -18.10
CA ARG A 416 2.51 22.23 -16.85
C ARG A 416 3.59 21.62 -15.94
N ILE A 417 4.13 22.47 -15.06
CA ILE A 417 5.14 22.12 -14.04
C ILE A 417 4.76 22.63 -12.64
N ASP A 418 3.63 23.34 -12.55
CA ASP A 418 3.11 23.94 -11.32
C ASP A 418 2.33 22.91 -10.48
N LYS A 419 1.91 23.34 -9.29
CA LYS A 419 1.12 22.56 -8.32
C LYS A 419 -0.34 23.00 -8.27
N LEU A 420 -0.79 23.82 -9.22
CA LEU A 420 -2.09 24.47 -9.16
C LEU A 420 -3.21 23.43 -9.38
N PRO A 421 -4.33 23.50 -8.63
CA PRO A 421 -5.51 22.71 -8.94
C PRO A 421 -5.96 22.88 -10.39
N ASN A 422 -6.38 21.79 -11.04
CA ASN A 422 -6.77 21.82 -12.46
C ASN A 422 -7.91 22.81 -12.76
N PRO A 423 -8.97 22.90 -11.93
CA PRO A 423 -10.04 23.87 -12.19
C PRO A 423 -9.57 25.33 -12.12
N ILE A 424 -8.60 25.64 -11.26
CA ILE A 424 -8.01 26.97 -11.18
C ILE A 424 -7.15 27.26 -12.42
N ALA A 425 -6.29 26.31 -12.81
CA ALA A 425 -5.47 26.44 -14.01
C ALA A 425 -6.33 26.65 -15.26
N GLU A 426 -7.42 25.90 -15.41
CA GLU A 426 -8.35 26.02 -16.54
C GLU A 426 -8.98 27.41 -16.63
N LYS A 427 -9.53 27.92 -15.52
CA LYS A 427 -10.07 29.29 -15.44
C LYS A 427 -9.04 30.33 -15.86
N LEU A 428 -7.80 30.21 -15.36
CA LEU A 428 -6.71 31.13 -15.67
C LEU A 428 -6.31 31.09 -17.13
N PHE A 429 -6.17 29.90 -17.72
CA PHE A 429 -5.80 29.78 -19.12
C PHE A 429 -6.90 30.30 -20.04
N LEU A 430 -8.19 30.10 -19.71
CA LEU A 430 -9.30 30.64 -20.49
C LEU A 430 -9.37 32.17 -20.42
N ASP A 431 -9.16 32.77 -19.25
CA ASP A 431 -9.09 34.24 -19.11
C ASP A 431 -7.86 34.81 -19.82
N ALA A 432 -6.68 34.20 -19.65
CA ALA A 432 -5.45 34.62 -20.33
C ALA A 432 -5.56 34.51 -21.85
N LYS A 433 -6.20 33.45 -22.37
CA LYS A 433 -6.50 33.27 -23.80
C LYS A 433 -7.30 34.45 -24.33
N SER A 434 -8.34 34.86 -23.61
CA SER A 434 -9.20 35.99 -23.98
C SER A 434 -8.42 37.31 -24.00
N ARG A 435 -7.65 37.59 -22.93
CA ARG A 435 -6.90 38.85 -22.78
C ARG A 435 -5.73 38.98 -23.74
N LEU A 436 -5.00 37.88 -23.97
CA LEU A 436 -3.82 37.87 -24.84
C LEU A 436 -4.15 37.58 -26.30
N GLN A 437 -5.37 37.13 -26.60
CA GLN A 437 -5.83 36.77 -27.94
C GLN A 437 -4.91 35.75 -28.64
N VAL A 438 -4.47 34.74 -27.90
CA VAL A 438 -3.62 33.63 -28.39
C VAL A 438 -4.29 32.28 -28.19
N ALA A 439 -3.75 31.22 -28.78
CA ALA A 439 -4.25 29.86 -28.54
C ALA A 439 -3.84 29.37 -27.14
N LEU A 440 -4.61 28.43 -26.56
CA LEU A 440 -4.26 27.82 -25.26
C LEU A 440 -2.90 27.10 -25.31
N SER A 441 -2.55 26.54 -26.46
CA SER A 441 -1.25 25.89 -26.72
C SER A 441 -0.05 26.84 -26.58
N ASP A 442 -0.29 28.16 -26.61
CA ASP A 442 0.74 29.19 -26.59
C ASP A 442 0.92 29.81 -25.20
N LEU A 443 0.07 29.45 -24.24
CA LEU A 443 0.09 29.96 -22.87
C LEU A 443 0.87 29.03 -21.93
N ARG A 444 1.57 29.56 -20.93
CA ARG A 444 2.18 28.77 -19.85
C ARG A 444 2.00 29.45 -18.50
N ILE A 445 1.92 28.64 -17.45
CA ILE A 445 2.12 29.09 -16.07
C ILE A 445 3.63 28.96 -15.76
N THR A 446 4.27 30.06 -15.38
CA THR A 446 5.72 30.08 -15.05
C THR A 446 5.98 30.15 -13.55
N SER A 447 5.03 30.66 -12.76
CA SER A 447 5.05 30.64 -11.30
C SER A 447 3.61 30.51 -10.78
N ALA A 448 3.44 29.74 -9.71
CA ALA A 448 2.21 29.62 -8.94
C ALA A 448 2.59 29.47 -7.47
N GLU A 449 2.48 30.57 -6.73
CA GLU A 449 2.89 30.67 -5.34
C GLU A 449 1.71 31.05 -4.46
N ILE A 450 1.56 30.38 -3.32
CA ILE A 450 0.57 30.77 -2.32
C ILE A 450 1.11 32.02 -1.62
N THR A 451 0.40 33.14 -1.76
CA THR A 451 0.63 34.34 -0.96
C THR A 451 -0.10 34.19 0.36
N SER A 452 0.66 34.08 1.46
CA SER A 452 0.11 34.23 2.80
C SER A 452 0.02 35.71 3.14
N GLU A 453 -1.16 36.16 3.52
CA GLU A 453 -1.29 37.47 4.16
C GLU A 453 -0.88 37.34 5.62
N CYS A 454 0.14 38.11 5.98
CA CYS A 454 0.63 38.20 7.34
C CYS A 454 -0.28 39.16 8.11
N PHE A 455 -1.16 38.61 8.96
CA PHE A 455 -1.99 39.43 9.84
C PHE A 455 -1.26 39.71 11.15
N ARG A 456 -1.13 41.00 11.45
CA ARG A 456 -0.83 41.50 12.81
C ARG A 456 -2.07 42.19 13.34
N THR A 457 -2.49 41.83 14.55
CA THR A 457 -3.49 42.61 15.27
C THR A 457 -2.86 43.94 15.71
N ALA A 458 -3.68 44.99 15.86
CA ALA A 458 -3.20 46.29 16.36
C ALA A 458 -2.57 46.21 17.77
N THR A 459 -2.80 45.10 18.48
CA THR A 459 -2.28 44.82 19.82
C THR A 459 -1.02 43.95 19.84
N ASP A 460 -0.55 43.46 18.70
CA ASP A 460 0.63 42.58 18.65
C ASP A 460 1.92 43.36 18.96
N PRO A 461 2.83 42.83 19.81
CA PRO A 461 4.10 43.48 20.06
C PRO A 461 4.95 43.54 18.77
N PRO A 462 5.87 44.53 18.64
CA PRO A 462 6.62 44.79 17.40
C PRO A 462 7.34 43.58 16.79
N ASN A 463 7.72 42.62 17.63
CA ASN A 463 8.47 41.41 17.28
C ASN A 463 7.62 40.12 17.39
N ALA A 464 6.30 40.22 17.49
CA ALA A 464 5.45 39.04 17.50
C ALA A 464 5.62 38.26 16.18
N PRO A 465 5.81 36.92 16.23
CA PRO A 465 5.77 36.11 15.03
C PRO A 465 4.38 36.24 14.40
N CYS A 466 4.36 36.44 13.08
CA CYS A 466 3.13 36.71 12.38
C CYS A 466 2.19 35.50 12.39
N GLN A 467 0.90 35.73 12.64
CA GLN A 467 -0.10 34.68 12.50
C GLN A 467 -0.46 34.56 11.02
N VAL A 468 -0.05 33.44 10.41
CA VAL A 468 -0.43 33.09 9.04
C VAL A 468 -1.80 32.42 9.09
N LEU A 469 -2.84 33.14 8.71
CA LEU A 469 -4.13 32.51 8.40
C LEU A 469 -3.99 31.77 7.07
N VAL A 470 -4.26 30.47 7.07
CA VAL A 470 -4.00 29.53 5.95
C VAL A 470 -4.93 29.76 4.74
N SER A 471 -5.68 30.87 4.68
CA SER A 471 -6.45 31.27 3.50
C SER A 471 -5.56 32.05 2.52
N GLY A 472 -4.48 31.42 2.04
CA GLY A 472 -3.60 32.09 1.09
C GLY A 472 -4.26 32.22 -0.29
N SER A 473 -4.28 33.43 -0.84
CA SER A 473 -4.54 33.64 -2.27
C SER A 473 -3.31 33.19 -3.06
N TRP A 474 -3.49 32.70 -4.28
CA TRP A 474 -2.40 32.38 -5.20
C TRP A 474 -1.96 33.64 -5.96
N ARG A 475 -0.65 33.85 -6.07
CA ARG A 475 -0.04 34.68 -7.11
C ARG A 475 0.41 33.76 -8.24
N ILE A 476 -0.21 33.90 -9.41
CA ILE A 476 0.12 33.09 -10.59
C ILE A 476 0.59 33.99 -11.72
N VAL A 477 1.66 33.59 -12.41
CA VAL A 477 2.15 34.27 -13.62
C VAL A 477 1.84 33.40 -14.83
N VAL A 478 1.04 33.95 -15.76
CA VAL A 478 0.70 33.33 -17.05
C VAL A 478 1.33 34.13 -18.19
N THR A 479 2.01 33.47 -19.12
CA THR A 479 2.74 34.13 -20.21
C THR A 479 2.48 33.48 -21.57
N ASN A 480 2.59 34.28 -22.64
CA ASN A 480 2.71 33.81 -24.02
C ASN A 480 4.11 34.08 -24.62
N PHE A 481 5.11 34.28 -23.75
CA PHE A 481 6.50 34.65 -24.05
C PHE A 481 6.74 36.05 -24.60
N LYS A 482 5.67 36.75 -25.01
CA LYS A 482 5.73 38.16 -25.41
C LYS A 482 5.20 39.08 -24.31
N ARG A 483 4.20 38.61 -23.56
CA ARG A 483 3.50 39.35 -22.50
C ARG A 483 3.24 38.40 -21.35
N GLN A 484 3.22 38.96 -20.14
CA GLN A 484 2.88 38.24 -18.92
C GLN A 484 1.68 38.89 -18.24
N LEU A 485 0.88 38.05 -17.60
CA LEU A 485 -0.26 38.42 -16.78
C LEU A 485 -0.03 37.83 -15.39
N VAL A 486 -0.07 38.68 -14.37
CA VAL A 486 0.01 38.30 -12.97
C VAL A 486 -1.40 38.28 -12.40
N TYR A 487 -1.82 37.10 -11.96
CA TYR A 487 -3.13 36.86 -11.36
C TYR A 487 -3.00 36.78 -9.84
N ARG A 488 -3.95 37.37 -9.13
CA ARG A 488 -4.28 36.99 -7.77
C ARG A 488 -5.58 36.21 -7.76
N VAL A 489 -5.57 35.03 -7.16
CA VAL A 489 -6.71 34.11 -7.15
C VAL A 489 -6.96 33.62 -5.73
N ASN A 490 -8.19 33.67 -5.24
CA ASN A 490 -8.49 33.16 -3.92
C ASN A 490 -8.44 31.61 -3.86
N SER A 491 -8.63 31.04 -2.67
CA SER A 491 -8.64 29.58 -2.47
C SER A 491 -9.78 28.82 -3.18
N ARG A 492 -10.83 29.52 -3.64
CA ARG A 492 -11.94 28.96 -4.43
C ARG A 492 -11.68 29.00 -5.93
N GLY A 493 -10.56 29.58 -6.35
CA GLY A 493 -10.23 29.76 -7.76
C GLY A 493 -10.90 30.97 -8.42
N ASP A 494 -11.39 31.94 -7.65
CA ASP A 494 -11.92 33.20 -8.20
C ASP A 494 -10.79 34.19 -8.42
N ILE A 495 -10.76 34.79 -9.62
CA ILE A 495 -9.75 35.79 -9.99
C ILE A 495 -10.09 37.11 -9.29
N GLU A 496 -9.26 37.51 -8.34
CA GLU A 496 -9.43 38.75 -7.56
C GLU A 496 -8.86 39.96 -8.31
N SER A 497 -7.73 39.77 -8.98
CA SER A 497 -7.11 40.81 -9.81
C SER A 497 -6.21 40.22 -10.89
N VAL A 498 -6.02 40.98 -11.97
CA VAL A 498 -5.10 40.68 -13.06
C VAL A 498 -4.34 41.95 -13.41
N SER A 499 -3.01 41.89 -13.41
CA SER A 499 -2.16 42.98 -13.86
C SER A 499 -1.20 42.51 -14.95
N PRO A 500 -0.92 43.33 -15.98
CA PRO A 500 0.23 43.08 -16.84
C PRO A 500 1.51 43.22 -16.03
N GLU A 501 2.51 42.36 -16.30
CA GLU A 501 3.87 42.52 -15.76
C GLU A 501 4.75 43.39 -16.67
#